data_AF-A0A1M7LBC4-F1
#
_entry.id   AF-A0A1M7LBC4-F1
#
_cell.length_a   1.000
_cell.length_b   1.000
_cell.length_c   1.000
_cell.angle_alpha   90.00
_cell.angle_beta   90.00
_cell.angle_gamma   90.00
#
_symmetry.space_group_name_H-M   'P 1'
#
loop_
_entity.id
_entity.type
_entity.pdbx_description
1 polymer ?
#
loop_
_entity_poly.entity_id
_entity_poly.type
_entity_poly.pdbx_seq_one_letter_code
_entity_poly.pdbx_strand_id
1 'polypeptide(L)'
;MRRDIVHIALMAGGALWLAGCGMADIRSPVPEFMRAKAPEPAPLEAPPDVRRMLSEKLDSVFTSASHPEHVRVSEPRHNLRGPGWTACVRAELTSVIGKPLGTQTYRITIADGVVSDRRQIEADDTCVTESYEPI
;
A
#
# COMPACT_ATOMS: atom_id res chain seq x y z
N MET A 1 -38.11 39.97 -36.10
CA MET A 1 -37.52 39.05 -37.11
C MET A 1 -35.99 39.06 -37.11
N ARG A 2 -35.28 40.09 -37.59
CA ARG A 2 -33.80 40.06 -37.68
C ARG A 2 -33.10 39.95 -36.32
N ARG A 3 -33.66 40.57 -35.28
CA ARG A 3 -33.11 40.53 -33.92
C ARG A 3 -33.27 39.15 -33.25
N ASP A 4 -34.42 38.51 -33.46
CA ASP A 4 -34.74 37.21 -32.87
C ASP A 4 -33.88 36.08 -33.45
N ILE A 5 -33.59 36.15 -34.75
CA ILE A 5 -32.69 35.22 -35.45
C ILE A 5 -31.26 35.30 -34.88
N VAL A 6 -30.77 36.51 -34.58
CA VAL A 6 -29.44 36.71 -33.98
C VAL A 6 -29.35 36.12 -32.58
N HIS A 7 -30.41 36.25 -31.77
CA HIS A 7 -30.42 35.72 -30.40
C HIS A 7 -30.48 34.18 -30.40
N ILE A 8 -31.26 33.59 -31.31
CA ILE A 8 -31.32 32.14 -31.48
C ILE A 8 -29.97 31.58 -31.92
N ALA A 9 -29.29 32.24 -32.87
CA ALA A 9 -27.96 31.85 -33.31
C ALA A 9 -26.91 31.94 -32.18
N LEU A 10 -26.96 33.00 -31.36
CA LEU A 10 -26.05 33.16 -30.22
C LEU A 10 -26.28 32.09 -29.14
N MET A 11 -27.55 31.79 -28.83
CA MET A 11 -27.90 30.77 -27.83
C MET A 11 -27.56 29.36 -28.30
N ALA A 12 -27.80 29.04 -29.58
CA ALA A 12 -27.42 27.75 -30.16
C ALA A 12 -25.90 27.58 -30.22
N GLY A 13 -25.16 28.63 -30.59
CA GLY A 13 -23.69 28.64 -30.58
C GLY A 13 -23.11 28.45 -29.19
N GLY A 14 -23.67 29.11 -28.17
CA GLY A 14 -23.24 28.96 -26.78
C GLY A 14 -23.47 27.56 -26.21
N ALA A 15 -24.59 26.91 -26.54
CA ALA A 15 -24.91 25.57 -26.08
C ALA A 15 -23.97 24.50 -26.66
N LEU A 16 -23.55 24.65 -27.93
CA LEU A 16 -22.60 23.73 -28.58
C LEU A 16 -21.20 23.78 -27.97
N TRP A 17 -20.77 24.94 -27.47
CA TRP A 17 -19.46 25.08 -26.80
C TRP A 17 -19.41 24.43 -25.41
N LEU A 18 -20.53 24.40 -24.69
CA LEU A 18 -20.60 23.81 -23.34
C LEU A 18 -20.69 22.26 -23.34
N ALA A 19 -21.06 21.64 -24.47
CA ALA A 19 -21.12 20.19 -24.62
C ALA A 19 -19.75 19.51 -24.82
N GLY A 20 -18.66 20.29 -24.96
CA GLY A 20 -17.32 19.79 -25.25
C GLY A 20 -16.58 19.11 -24.08
N CYS A 21 -17.09 19.21 -22.85
CA CYS A 21 -16.39 18.71 -21.66
C CYS A 21 -16.31 17.17 -21.54
N GLY A 22 -16.93 16.39 -22.44
CA GLY A 22 -16.93 14.92 -22.43
C GLY A 22 -16.01 14.25 -23.46
N MET A 23 -15.39 15.00 -24.38
CA MET A 23 -14.65 14.38 -25.50
C MET A 23 -13.27 13.87 -25.11
N ALA A 24 -12.72 14.30 -23.98
CA ALA A 24 -11.43 13.84 -23.46
C ALA A 24 -11.54 12.63 -22.49
N ASP A 25 -12.74 12.08 -22.29
CA ASP A 25 -12.94 10.91 -21.43
C ASP A 25 -12.38 9.64 -22.10
N ILE A 26 -11.77 8.75 -21.30
CA ILE A 26 -11.25 7.45 -21.75
C ILE A 26 -12.33 6.59 -22.42
N ARG A 27 -13.60 6.77 -22.07
CA ARG A 27 -14.75 6.06 -22.64
C ARG A 27 -15.44 6.80 -23.78
N SER A 28 -14.86 7.92 -24.25
CA SER A 28 -15.39 8.67 -25.37
C SER A 28 -15.40 7.81 -26.65
N PRO A 29 -16.46 7.90 -27.49
CA PRO A 29 -16.59 7.14 -28.74
C PRO A 29 -15.65 7.62 -29.85
N VAL A 30 -14.68 8.49 -29.55
CA VAL A 30 -13.68 8.96 -30.51
C VAL A 30 -12.68 7.86 -30.87
N PRO A 31 -12.10 7.91 -32.09
CA PRO A 31 -11.00 7.04 -32.50
C PRO A 31 -9.83 7.03 -31.52
N GLU A 32 -9.15 5.89 -31.44
CA GLU A 32 -8.11 5.61 -30.44
C GLU A 32 -6.95 6.62 -30.43
N PHE A 33 -6.61 7.21 -31.58
CA PHE A 33 -5.56 8.23 -31.70
C PHE A 33 -5.94 9.60 -31.09
N MET A 34 -7.22 9.86 -30.83
CA MET A 34 -7.71 11.08 -30.16
C MET A 34 -8.07 10.85 -28.69
N ARG A 35 -8.00 9.60 -28.22
CA ARG A 35 -8.31 9.25 -26.83
C ARG A 35 -7.16 9.69 -25.93
N ALA A 36 -7.48 10.24 -24.77
CA ALA A 36 -6.48 10.49 -23.74
C ALA A 36 -5.74 9.18 -23.42
N LYS A 37 -4.40 9.20 -23.42
CA LYS A 37 -3.60 8.04 -23.02
C LYS A 37 -4.07 7.60 -21.63
N ALA A 38 -4.37 6.32 -21.47
CA ALA A 38 -4.70 5.78 -20.15
C ALA A 38 -3.59 6.20 -19.17
N PRO A 39 -3.95 6.72 -17.97
CA PRO A 39 -2.98 7.03 -16.94
C PRO A 39 -2.06 5.82 -16.77
N GLU A 40 -0.76 6.06 -16.86
CA GLU A 40 0.22 5.01 -16.63
C GLU A 40 -0.01 4.51 -15.20
N PRO A 41 -0.12 3.18 -14.98
CA PRO A 41 -0.32 2.66 -13.64
C PRO A 41 0.80 3.18 -12.74
N ALA A 42 0.44 3.62 -11.54
CA ALA A 42 1.40 4.19 -10.60
C ALA A 42 2.61 3.24 -10.45
N PRO A 43 3.85 3.77 -10.39
CA PRO A 43 5.03 2.94 -10.18
C PRO A 43 4.81 2.01 -9.00
N LEU A 44 5.07 0.72 -9.20
CA LEU A 44 5.01 -0.25 -8.11
C LEU A 44 5.95 0.22 -7.00
N GLU A 45 5.41 0.36 -5.79
CA GLU A 45 6.22 0.72 -4.63
C GLU A 45 7.39 -0.27 -4.53
N ALA A 46 8.60 0.23 -4.24
CA ALA A 46 9.74 -0.65 -4.04
C ALA A 46 9.56 -1.43 -2.71
N PRO A 47 9.95 -2.72 -2.66
CA PRO A 47 9.89 -3.49 -1.43
C PRO A 47 10.77 -2.85 -0.35
N PRO A 48 10.29 -2.70 0.89
CA PRO A 48 11.08 -2.17 1.98
C PRO A 48 12.15 -3.17 2.41
N ASP A 49 13.33 -2.67 2.77
CA ASP A 49 14.38 -3.50 3.39
C ASP A 49 14.05 -3.75 4.87
N VAL A 50 13.23 -4.78 5.11
CA VAL A 50 12.75 -5.12 6.45
C VAL A 50 13.91 -5.55 7.36
N ARG A 51 14.96 -6.18 6.82
CA ARG A 51 16.12 -6.61 7.64
C ARG A 51 16.82 -5.41 8.23
N ARG A 52 17.13 -4.41 7.39
CA ARG A 52 17.74 -3.16 7.84
C ARG A 52 16.85 -2.40 8.80
N MET A 53 15.54 -2.36 8.54
CA MET A 53 14.59 -1.69 9.44
C MET A 53 14.56 -2.32 10.83
N LEU A 54 14.54 -3.65 10.90
CA LEU A 54 14.52 -4.38 12.18
C LEU A 54 15.86 -4.28 12.89
N SER A 55 16.99 -4.35 12.19
CA SER A 55 18.30 -4.22 12.82
C SER A 55 18.53 -2.83 13.41
N GLU A 56 17.97 -1.78 12.79
CA GLU A 56 18.01 -0.41 13.32
C GLU A 56 17.02 -0.19 14.48
N LYS A 57 15.82 -0.82 14.43
CA LYS A 57 14.72 -0.56 15.38
C LYS A 57 13.91 -1.81 15.72
N LEU A 58 14.48 -2.72 16.53
CA LEU A 58 13.74 -3.89 17.03
C LEU A 58 12.54 -3.53 17.92
N ASP A 59 12.63 -2.40 18.63
CA ASP A 59 11.58 -1.92 19.56
C ASP A 59 10.26 -1.58 18.86
N SER A 60 10.27 -1.40 17.53
CA SER A 60 9.02 -1.19 16.79
C SER A 60 8.17 -2.47 16.74
N VAL A 61 8.80 -3.64 16.83
CA VAL A 61 8.12 -4.94 16.75
C VAL A 61 7.97 -5.59 18.11
N PHE A 62 9.00 -5.54 18.94
CA PHE A 62 8.99 -6.16 20.26
C PHE A 62 8.67 -5.14 21.34
N THR A 63 8.06 -5.60 22.43
CA THR A 63 7.79 -4.72 23.58
C THR A 63 9.07 -4.52 24.38
N SER A 64 9.22 -3.38 25.05
CA SER A 64 10.38 -3.10 25.91
C SER A 64 10.50 -4.06 27.11
N ALA A 65 9.45 -4.84 27.40
CA ALA A 65 9.43 -5.85 28.45
C ALA A 65 9.94 -7.25 27.99
N SER A 66 10.41 -7.35 26.74
CA SER A 66 10.94 -8.58 26.14
C SER A 66 12.27 -8.31 25.45
N HIS A 67 13.25 -9.20 25.66
CA HIS A 67 14.47 -9.29 24.87
C HIS A 67 14.28 -10.31 23.74
N PRO A 68 14.27 -9.87 22.48
CA PRO A 68 14.23 -10.76 21.33
C PRO A 68 15.63 -11.30 20.98
N GLU A 69 15.73 -12.62 20.87
CA GLU A 69 16.90 -13.35 20.40
C GLU A 69 16.56 -14.14 19.11
N HIS A 70 17.59 -14.49 18.35
CA HIS A 70 17.47 -15.26 17.10
C HIS A 70 16.38 -14.72 16.16
N VAL A 71 16.36 -13.40 15.96
CA VAL A 71 15.34 -12.74 15.13
C VAL A 71 15.48 -13.18 13.67
N ARG A 72 14.36 -13.62 13.09
CA ARG A 72 14.25 -14.02 11.69
C ARG A 72 13.06 -13.32 11.06
N VAL A 73 13.17 -13.00 9.79
CA VAL A 73 12.16 -12.25 9.04
C VAL A 73 11.84 -12.94 7.72
N SER A 74 10.58 -12.88 7.31
CA SER A 74 10.15 -13.32 5.98
C SER A 74 10.41 -12.25 4.92
N GLU A 75 10.30 -12.64 3.65
CA GLU A 75 10.27 -11.66 2.57
C GLU A 75 9.08 -10.68 2.73
N PRO A 76 9.27 -9.38 2.45
CA PRO A 76 8.18 -8.42 2.46
C PRO A 76 7.21 -8.70 1.33
N ARG A 77 5.92 -8.71 1.65
CA ARG A 77 4.83 -8.91 0.69
C ARG A 77 3.86 -7.74 0.70
N HIS A 78 3.34 -7.37 -0.46
CA HIS A 78 2.34 -6.31 -0.54
C HIS A 78 1.14 -6.62 0.36
N ASN A 79 0.66 -5.60 1.05
CA ASN A 79 -0.54 -5.72 1.86
C ASN A 79 -1.76 -5.95 0.95
N LEU A 80 -2.41 -7.11 1.09
CA LEU A 80 -3.60 -7.43 0.29
C LEU A 80 -4.84 -6.60 0.67
N ARG A 81 -4.82 -5.95 1.84
CA ARG A 81 -5.97 -5.21 2.39
C ARG A 81 -5.82 -3.68 2.29
N GLY A 82 -4.73 -3.18 1.71
CA GLY A 82 -4.49 -1.74 1.63
C GLY A 82 -3.09 -1.40 1.12
N PRO A 83 -2.71 -0.11 1.17
CA PRO A 83 -1.36 0.31 0.81
C PRO A 83 -0.30 -0.26 1.77
N GLY A 84 0.94 -0.27 1.29
CA GLY A 84 2.10 -0.72 2.05
C GLY A 84 2.38 -2.21 1.97
N TRP A 85 3.18 -2.66 2.95
CA TRP A 85 3.81 -3.97 2.96
C TRP A 85 3.51 -4.70 4.25
N THR A 86 3.61 -6.01 4.20
CA THR A 86 3.47 -6.90 5.35
C THR A 86 4.66 -7.84 5.38
N ALA A 87 5.16 -8.12 6.59
CA ALA A 87 6.23 -9.08 6.79
C ALA A 87 5.98 -9.85 8.09
N CYS A 88 6.57 -11.03 8.19
CA CYS A 88 6.47 -11.87 9.37
C CYS A 88 7.82 -11.86 10.09
N VAL A 89 7.80 -11.60 11.39
CA VAL A 89 9.00 -11.57 12.24
C VAL A 89 8.85 -12.64 13.30
N ARG A 90 9.82 -13.54 13.37
CA ARG A 90 9.88 -14.63 14.35
C ARG A 90 11.10 -14.43 15.23
N ALA A 91 10.91 -14.47 16.54
CA ALA A 91 12.01 -14.37 17.49
C ALA A 91 11.75 -15.24 18.72
N GLU A 92 12.82 -15.63 19.39
CA GLU A 92 12.76 -16.20 20.73
C GLU A 92 12.73 -15.06 21.72
N LEU A 93 11.68 -14.99 22.54
CA LEU A 93 11.54 -13.90 23.50
C LEU A 93 11.91 -14.38 24.89
N THR A 94 12.68 -13.55 25.59
CA THR A 94 12.95 -13.67 27.02
C THR A 94 12.39 -12.45 27.71
N SER A 95 11.66 -12.62 28.81
CA SER A 95 11.16 -11.49 29.59
C SER A 95 12.33 -10.73 30.24
N VAL A 96 12.15 -9.45 30.57
CA VAL A 96 13.14 -8.64 31.32
C VAL A 96 13.59 -9.27 32.65
N ILE A 97 12.79 -10.15 33.24
CA ILE A 97 13.15 -10.92 34.46
C ILE A 97 13.91 -12.23 34.17
N GLY A 98 14.31 -12.48 32.91
CA GLY A 98 15.06 -13.68 32.50
C GLY A 98 14.21 -14.92 32.25
N LYS A 99 12.88 -14.82 32.32
CA LYS A 99 11.99 -15.96 32.04
C LYS A 99 11.82 -16.16 30.51
N PRO A 100 12.07 -17.36 29.95
CA PRO A 100 11.81 -17.61 28.54
C PRO A 100 10.31 -17.55 28.27
N LEU A 101 9.92 -16.71 27.32
CA LEU A 101 8.54 -16.62 26.79
C LEU A 101 8.34 -17.55 25.59
N GLY A 102 9.44 -18.07 25.02
CA GLY A 102 9.43 -18.99 23.89
C GLY A 102 9.46 -18.26 22.55
N THR A 103 9.27 -19.01 21.47
CA THR A 103 9.26 -18.48 20.11
C THR A 103 7.93 -17.81 19.82
N GLN A 104 7.96 -16.51 19.53
CA GLN A 104 6.81 -15.71 19.17
C GLN A 104 6.96 -15.23 17.73
N THR A 105 5.86 -15.28 16.98
CA THR A 105 5.81 -14.77 15.61
C THR A 105 4.81 -13.62 15.54
N TYR A 106 5.24 -12.52 14.96
CA TYR A 106 4.46 -11.31 14.75
C TYR A 106 4.34 -11.04 13.25
N ARG A 107 3.17 -10.58 12.83
CA ARG A 107 2.97 -9.97 11.53
C ARG A 107 3.03 -8.47 11.70
N ILE A 108 3.93 -7.85 10.97
CA ILE A 108 4.09 -6.40 10.93
C ILE A 108 3.49 -5.85 9.64
N THR A 109 2.90 -4.68 9.75
CA THR A 109 2.48 -3.87 8.61
C THR A 109 3.42 -2.68 8.52
N ILE A 110 3.93 -2.42 7.32
CA ILE A 110 4.88 -1.36 7.02
C ILE A 110 4.19 -0.38 6.08
N ALA A 111 4.07 0.86 6.51
CA ALA A 111 3.56 1.96 5.71
C ALA A 111 4.56 3.12 5.79
N ASP A 112 4.81 3.82 4.70
CA ASP A 112 5.73 4.97 4.64
C ASP A 112 7.14 4.68 5.19
N GLY A 113 7.62 3.45 5.04
CA GLY A 113 8.94 3.02 5.53
C GLY A 113 9.05 2.85 7.05
N VAL A 114 7.93 2.81 7.77
CA VAL A 114 7.87 2.55 9.22
C VAL A 114 6.91 1.41 9.55
N VAL A 115 7.17 0.70 10.65
CA VAL A 115 6.22 -0.30 11.18
C VAL A 115 5.02 0.43 11.75
N SER A 116 3.88 0.37 11.04
CA SER A 116 2.66 1.08 11.40
C SER A 116 1.76 0.25 12.33
N ASP A 117 1.81 -1.07 12.18
CA ASP A 117 1.04 -2.01 13.01
C ASP A 117 1.84 -3.29 13.27
N ARG A 118 1.61 -3.90 14.43
CA ARG A 118 2.13 -5.21 14.80
C ARG A 118 1.04 -6.04 15.46
N ARG A 119 0.90 -7.29 15.03
CA ARG A 119 -0.02 -8.25 15.64
C ARG A 119 0.64 -9.61 15.77
N GLN A 120 0.33 -10.30 16.86
CA GLN A 120 0.71 -11.70 16.99
C GLN A 120 -0.04 -12.51 15.91
N ILE A 121 0.62 -13.50 15.34
CA ILE A 121 0.00 -14.31 14.30
C ILE A 121 -1.06 -15.25 14.88
N GLU A 122 -2.09 -15.51 14.08
CA GLU A 122 -3.08 -16.54 14.32
C GLU A 122 -2.72 -17.82 13.53
N ALA A 123 -3.41 -18.93 13.82
CA ALA A 123 -3.09 -20.22 13.21
C ALA A 123 -3.39 -20.29 11.70
N ASP A 124 -4.24 -19.40 11.20
CA ASP A 124 -4.63 -19.26 9.80
C ASP A 124 -3.79 -18.22 9.03
N ASP A 125 -2.82 -17.58 9.70
CA ASP A 125 -2.00 -16.58 9.06
C ASP A 125 -0.96 -17.19 8.12
N THR A 126 -0.76 -16.52 6.98
CA THR A 126 0.25 -16.92 5.97
C THR A 126 1.65 -17.04 6.57
N CYS A 127 1.95 -16.26 7.63
CA CYS A 127 3.22 -16.32 8.36
C CYS A 127 3.58 -17.72 8.89
N VAL A 128 2.63 -18.62 9.07
CA VAL A 128 2.92 -20.00 9.52
C VAL A 128 3.75 -20.76 8.48
N THR A 129 3.50 -20.52 7.19
CA THR A 129 4.11 -21.24 6.06
C THR A 129 5.22 -20.49 5.34
N GLU A 130 5.48 -19.23 5.72
CA GLU A 130 6.53 -18.40 5.10
C GLU A 130 7.94 -18.93 5.41
N SER A 131 8.88 -18.62 4.52
CA SER A 131 10.31 -18.80 4.76
C SER A 131 10.85 -17.67 5.64
N TYR A 132 11.84 -17.99 6.47
CA TYR A 132 12.42 -17.05 7.43
C TYR A 132 13.93 -17.02 7.30
N GLU A 133 14.48 -15.82 7.17
CA GLU A 133 15.92 -15.57 7.13
C GLU A 133 16.37 -14.76 8.35
N PRO A 134 17.57 -15.02 8.90
CA PRO A 134 18.12 -14.22 9.97
C PRO A 134 18.38 -12.78 9.50
N ILE A 135 18.22 -11.83 10.43
CA ILE A 135 18.58 -10.42 10.22
C ILE A 135 20.03 -10.13 10.58
#